data_AF-A0A3B4GU34-F1
#
_entry.id   AF-A0A3B4GU34-F1
#
_cell.length_a   1.000
_cell.length_b   1.000
_cell.length_c   1.000
_cell.angle_alpha   90.00
_cell.angle_beta   90.00
_cell.angle_gamma   90.00
#
_symmetry.space_group_name_H-M   'P 1'
#
loop_
_entity.id
_entity.type
_entity.pdbx_description
1 polymer ?
#
loop_
_entity_poly.entity_id
_entity_poly.type
_entity_poly.pdbx_seq_one_letter_code
_entity_poly.pdbx_strand_id
1 'polypeptide(L)'
;LLQGSKTIFPSFGALCKVRTEVVEVTRAMLDRSNANFLLWPPCVEVQRCSGCCNTKSLQCVPVVTHKRYLQVMKVEYINKKPTYAKAVVSVVDHVECRCQTAPQGPPGGSPEAAMEPQRRHLHSARRRIQSCWGGHFSFWRSRSLCSTLGS
;
A
#
# COMPACT_ATOMS: atom_id res chain seq x y z
N LEU A 1 -24.35 -23.40 -39.07
CA LEU A 1 -23.80 -22.17 -38.46
C LEU A 1 -24.28 -22.08 -37.01
N LEU A 2 -23.42 -22.36 -36.02
CA LEU A 2 -23.70 -22.03 -34.62
C LEU A 2 -22.88 -20.78 -34.28
N GLN A 3 -23.46 -19.60 -34.50
CA GLN A 3 -22.86 -18.35 -34.06
C GLN A 3 -23.15 -18.19 -32.56
N GLY A 4 -22.16 -18.55 -31.74
CA GLY A 4 -22.19 -18.31 -30.31
C GLY A 4 -22.39 -16.81 -30.03
N SER A 5 -23.49 -16.49 -29.37
CA SER A 5 -23.82 -15.15 -28.91
C SER A 5 -22.78 -14.68 -27.89
N LYS A 6 -21.88 -13.79 -28.31
CA LYS A 6 -20.98 -13.08 -27.39
C LYS A 6 -21.85 -12.19 -26.49
N THR A 7 -22.05 -12.62 -25.25
CA THR A 7 -22.67 -11.77 -24.23
C THR A 7 -21.66 -10.68 -23.88
N ILE A 8 -21.95 -9.44 -24.26
CA ILE A 8 -21.13 -8.28 -23.90
C ILE A 8 -21.58 -7.83 -22.51
N PHE A 9 -20.73 -8.06 -21.52
CA PHE A 9 -20.96 -7.51 -20.18
C PHE A 9 -20.61 -6.03 -20.19
N PRO A 10 -21.45 -5.15 -19.63
CA PRO A 10 -21.11 -3.75 -19.47
C PRO A 10 -19.83 -3.61 -18.64
N SER A 11 -18.86 -2.86 -19.18
CA SER A 11 -17.63 -2.52 -18.46
C SER A 11 -17.93 -1.39 -17.48
N PHE A 12 -18.10 -1.74 -16.21
CA PHE A 12 -18.14 -0.74 -15.16
C PHE A 12 -16.72 -0.30 -14.86
N GLY A 13 -16.36 0.93 -15.27
CA GLY A 13 -15.09 1.54 -14.91
C GLY A 13 -14.87 1.49 -13.39
N ALA A 14 -13.62 1.36 -12.94
CA ALA A 14 -13.31 1.30 -11.52
C ALA A 14 -13.67 2.63 -10.86
N LEU A 15 -14.80 2.71 -10.15
CA LEU A 15 -15.24 3.94 -9.48
C LEU A 15 -14.19 4.45 -8.46
N CYS A 16 -14.03 5.78 -8.38
CA CYS A 16 -13.25 6.45 -7.33
C CYS A 16 -13.85 6.16 -5.95
N LYS A 17 -13.17 5.31 -5.17
CA LYS A 17 -13.57 4.97 -3.79
C LYS A 17 -12.37 4.49 -2.98
N VAL A 18 -12.55 4.46 -1.66
CA VAL A 18 -11.59 3.83 -0.75
C VAL A 18 -11.56 2.33 -1.00
N ARG A 19 -10.35 1.77 -1.12
CA ARG A 19 -10.10 0.32 -1.18
C ARG A 19 -8.96 -0.03 -0.24
N THR A 20 -8.98 -1.26 0.25
CA THR A 20 -7.89 -1.82 1.03
C THR A 20 -6.73 -2.19 0.11
N GLU A 21 -5.54 -1.73 0.48
CA GLU A 21 -4.28 -2.08 -0.17
C GLU A 21 -3.29 -2.57 0.88
N VAL A 22 -2.33 -3.40 0.46
CA VAL A 22 -1.27 -3.90 1.32
C VAL A 22 -0.01 -3.06 1.07
N VAL A 23 0.51 -2.45 2.13
CA VAL A 23 1.76 -1.67 2.07
C VAL A 23 2.85 -2.32 2.91
N GLU A 24 4.08 -2.18 2.44
CA GLU A 24 5.26 -2.61 3.17
C GLU A 24 5.52 -1.68 4.36
N VAL A 25 5.80 -2.28 5.52
CA VAL A 25 6.32 -1.60 6.71
C VAL A 25 7.81 -1.41 6.53
N THR A 26 8.20 -0.20 6.15
CA THR A 26 9.61 0.11 5.87
C THR A 26 10.33 0.62 7.11
N ARG A 27 11.65 0.41 7.14
CA ARG A 27 12.54 0.92 8.20
C ARG A 27 12.40 2.43 8.41
N ALA A 28 12.22 3.17 7.32
CA ALA A 28 12.06 4.61 7.31
C ALA A 28 10.78 5.10 8.03
N MET A 29 9.82 4.22 8.30
CA MET A 29 8.64 4.56 9.12
C MET A 29 8.96 4.66 10.61
N LEU A 30 10.05 4.03 11.07
CA LEU A 30 10.52 4.11 12.45
C LEU A 30 11.76 5.01 12.56
N ASP A 31 12.81 4.67 11.82
CA ASP A 31 14.08 5.40 11.84
C ASP A 31 14.79 5.25 10.49
N ARG A 32 15.07 6.39 9.85
CA ARG A 32 15.79 6.45 8.55
C ARG A 32 17.30 6.29 8.71
N SER A 33 17.86 6.62 9.89
CA SER A 33 19.30 6.66 10.13
C SER A 33 19.90 5.29 10.42
N ASN A 34 19.16 4.40 11.07
CA ASN A 34 19.67 3.11 11.52
C ASN A 34 19.29 1.95 10.58
N ALA A 35 20.33 1.23 10.12
CA ALA A 35 20.22 0.09 9.21
C ALA A 35 20.30 -1.30 9.88
N ASN A 36 20.30 -1.39 11.22
CA ASN A 36 20.62 -2.62 11.95
C ASN A 36 19.39 -3.40 12.50
N PHE A 37 18.17 -2.97 12.19
CA PHE A 37 16.94 -3.65 12.62
C PHE A 37 16.01 -4.06 11.47
N LEU A 38 15.10 -4.99 11.74
CA LEU A 38 13.95 -5.35 10.90
C LEU A 38 12.65 -5.07 11.65
N LEU A 39 11.54 -4.91 10.92
CA LEU A 39 10.21 -4.71 11.48
C LEU A 39 9.28 -5.87 11.11
N TRP A 40 8.47 -6.33 12.06
CA TRP A 40 7.51 -7.41 11.89
C TRP A 40 6.12 -7.01 12.44
N PRO A 41 5.02 -7.22 11.70
CA PRO A 41 4.93 -7.82 10.36
C PRO A 41 5.51 -6.90 9.27
N PRO A 42 5.98 -7.46 8.14
CA PRO A 42 6.59 -6.68 7.06
C PRO A 42 5.58 -5.91 6.22
N CYS A 43 4.28 -6.24 6.32
CA CYS A 43 3.23 -5.60 5.54
C CYS A 43 1.96 -5.42 6.38
N VAL A 44 1.23 -4.35 6.09
CA VAL A 44 -0.01 -3.99 6.79
C VAL A 44 -1.06 -3.52 5.79
N GLU A 45 -2.31 -3.70 6.14
CA GLU A 45 -3.44 -3.20 5.36
C GLU A 45 -3.68 -1.73 5.68
N VAL A 46 -3.84 -0.95 4.61
CA VAL A 46 -4.18 0.47 4.66
C VAL A 46 -5.33 0.78 3.71
N GLN A 47 -6.08 1.82 4.02
CA GLN A 47 -7.14 2.34 3.16
C GLN A 47 -6.57 3.38 2.20
N ARG A 48 -6.76 3.20 0.89
CA ARG A 48 -6.30 4.14 -0.15
C ARG A 48 -7.39 4.43 -1.17
N CYS A 49 -7.36 5.65 -1.68
CA CYS A 49 -8.24 6.06 -2.77
C CYS A 49 -7.71 5.48 -4.08
N SER A 50 -8.58 4.77 -4.79
CA SER A 50 -8.27 4.21 -6.10
C SER A 50 -9.48 4.27 -7.02
N GLY A 51 -9.26 4.07 -8.31
CA GLY A 51 -10.26 4.17 -9.35
C GLY A 51 -10.12 5.42 -10.20
N CYS A 52 -11.10 5.63 -11.07
CA CYS A 52 -11.11 6.63 -12.12
C CYS A 52 -12.29 7.59 -11.91
N CYS A 53 -12.08 8.82 -12.37
CA CYS A 53 -13.12 9.82 -12.53
C CYS A 53 -13.66 9.77 -13.97
N ASN A 54 -14.86 10.31 -14.20
CA ASN A 54 -15.47 10.32 -15.55
C ASN A 54 -14.67 11.17 -16.55
N THR A 55 -14.00 12.22 -16.07
CA THR A 55 -13.23 13.15 -16.91
C THR A 55 -11.74 13.01 -16.62
N LYS A 56 -10.91 13.03 -17.68
CA LYS A 56 -9.45 12.90 -17.58
C LYS A 56 -8.75 14.07 -16.86
N SER A 57 -9.41 15.22 -16.74
CA SER A 57 -8.92 16.39 -16.01
C SER A 57 -9.08 16.26 -14.49
N LEU A 58 -9.84 15.27 -14.02
CA LEU A 58 -10.09 15.01 -12.61
C LEU A 58 -9.25 13.82 -12.13
N GLN A 59 -8.75 13.90 -10.91
CA GLN A 59 -8.06 12.80 -10.23
C GLN A 59 -8.80 12.40 -8.95
N CYS A 60 -8.77 11.10 -8.66
CA CYS A 60 -9.35 10.53 -7.44
C CYS A 60 -8.39 10.75 -6.28
N VAL A 61 -8.70 11.70 -5.40
CA VAL A 61 -7.84 12.12 -4.30
C VAL A 61 -8.55 11.96 -2.95
N PRO A 62 -7.81 11.70 -1.85
CA PRO A 62 -8.39 11.70 -0.52
C PRO A 62 -8.79 13.12 -0.10
N VAL A 63 -10.00 13.26 0.45
CA VAL A 63 -10.47 14.51 1.06
C VAL A 63 -10.40 14.46 2.58
N VAL A 64 -10.46 13.26 3.16
CA VAL A 64 -10.27 13.03 4.59
C VAL A 64 -9.27 11.90 4.75
N THR A 65 -8.30 12.09 5.64
CA THR A 65 -7.31 11.07 6.01
C THR A 65 -7.27 10.89 7.52
N HIS A 66 -6.91 9.69 7.94
CA HIS A 66 -6.76 9.33 9.34
C HIS A 66 -5.39 8.69 9.56
N LYS A 67 -4.61 9.23 10.48
CA LYS A 67 -3.32 8.67 10.86
C LYS A 67 -3.53 7.67 11.99
N ARG A 68 -3.11 6.43 11.77
CA ARG A 68 -3.21 5.35 12.75
C ARG A 68 -1.82 4.87 13.15
N TYR A 69 -1.64 4.64 14.43
CA TYR A 69 -0.39 4.13 15.01
C TYR A 69 -0.48 2.63 15.19
N LEU A 70 0.54 1.91 14.76
CA LEU A 70 0.63 0.45 14.82
C LEU A 70 1.80 0.07 15.72
N GLN A 71 1.55 -0.84 16.65
CA GLN A 71 2.62 -1.48 17.40
C GLN A 71 3.16 -2.65 16.56
N VAL A 72 4.46 -2.59 16.25
CA VAL A 72 5.19 -3.60 15.49
C VAL A 72 6.37 -4.11 16.32
N MET A 73 6.90 -5.26 15.94
CA MET A 73 8.09 -5.84 16.55
C MET A 73 9.34 -5.37 15.81
N LYS A 74 10.27 -4.76 16.53
CA LYS A 74 11.63 -4.44 16.08
C LYS A 74 12.52 -5.64 16.40
N VAL A 75 13.22 -6.15 15.39
CA VAL A 75 14.15 -7.28 15.52
C VAL A 75 15.56 -6.78 15.24
N GLU A 76 16.46 -6.90 16.20
CA GLU A 76 17.87 -6.51 16.09
C GLU A 76 18.76 -7.74 16.29
N TYR A 77 19.82 -7.87 15.50
CA TYR A 77 20.75 -8.99 15.65
C TYR A 77 22.00 -8.52 16.40
N ILE A 78 22.08 -8.90 17.68
CA ILE A 78 23.21 -8.57 18.56
C ILE A 78 23.93 -9.89 18.86
N ASN A 79 25.24 -9.96 18.59
CA ASN A 79 26.04 -11.18 18.80
C ASN A 79 25.44 -12.43 18.13
N LYS A 80 24.94 -12.28 16.90
CA LYS A 80 24.24 -13.34 16.12
C LYS A 80 22.94 -13.85 16.75
N LYS A 81 22.42 -13.21 17.80
CA LYS A 81 21.15 -13.55 18.45
C LYS A 81 20.10 -12.47 18.17
N PRO A 82 18.86 -12.85 17.82
CA PRO A 82 17.79 -11.88 17.63
C PRO A 82 17.31 -11.34 18.98
N THR A 83 17.22 -10.02 19.06
CA THR A 83 16.67 -9.25 20.17
C THR A 83 15.37 -8.61 19.71
N TYR A 84 14.32 -8.73 20.51
CA TYR A 84 12.98 -8.27 20.15
C TYR A 84 12.58 -7.08 21.02
N ALA A 85 12.11 -6.01 20.39
CA ALA A 85 11.57 -4.85 21.06
C ALA A 85 10.24 -4.44 20.42
N LYS A 86 9.40 -3.72 21.16
CA LYS A 86 8.19 -3.11 20.60
C LYS A 86 8.54 -1.74 20.03
N ALA A 87 8.02 -1.44 18.84
CA ALA A 87 8.15 -0.15 18.20
C ALA A 87 6.79 0.32 17.71
N VAL A 88 6.64 1.63 17.53
CA VAL A 88 5.40 2.23 17.00
C VAL A 88 5.71 2.86 15.64
N VAL A 89 4.97 2.46 14.63
CA VAL A 89 4.99 3.07 13.30
C VAL A 89 3.65 3.73 13.01
N SER A 90 3.62 4.67 12.07
CA SER A 90 2.36 5.32 11.66
C SER A 90 2.04 5.01 10.21
N VAL A 91 0.75 4.79 9.94
CA VAL A 91 0.19 4.66 8.60
C VAL A 91 -0.90 5.71 8.40
N VAL A 92 -1.14 6.08 7.15
CA VAL A 92 -2.20 7.02 6.76
C VAL A 92 -3.25 6.28 5.96
N ASP A 93 -4.45 6.26 6.50
CA ASP A 93 -5.66 5.68 5.92
C ASP A 93 -6.48 6.80 5.25
N HIS A 94 -6.91 6.58 4.02
CA HIS A 94 -7.86 7.46 3.33
C HIS A 94 -9.27 7.11 3.80
N VAL A 95 -10.03 8.09 4.27
CA VAL A 95 -11.38 7.89 4.84
C VAL A 95 -12.46 8.23 3.82
N GLU A 96 -12.26 9.29 3.04
CA GLU A 96 -13.18 9.72 1.98
C GLU A 96 -12.38 10.15 0.74
N CYS A 97 -12.91 9.82 -0.45
CA CYS A 97 -12.30 10.15 -1.74
C CYS A 97 -13.25 11.01 -2.58
N ARG A 98 -12.70 11.98 -3.33
CA ARG A 98 -13.47 12.74 -4.33
C ARG A 98 -12.66 12.95 -5.60
N CYS A 99 -13.37 13.17 -6.70
CA CYS A 99 -12.80 13.61 -7.96
C CYS A 99 -12.59 15.13 -7.90
N GLN A 100 -11.33 15.56 -7.93
CA GLN A 100 -10.96 16.97 -7.95
C GLN A 100 -10.06 17.24 -9.16
N THR A 101 -10.07 18.47 -9.66
CA THR A 101 -9.08 18.89 -10.66
C THR A 101 -7.69 18.70 -10.07
N ALA A 102 -6.79 18.09 -10.84
CA ALA A 102 -5.41 17.90 -10.39
C ALA A 102 -4.88 19.25 -9.86
N PRO A 103 -4.38 19.33 -8.61
CA PRO A 103 -3.68 20.52 -8.17
C PRO A 103 -2.57 20.79 -9.19
N GLN A 104 -2.53 21.98 -9.76
CA GLN A 104 -1.30 22.44 -10.39
C GLN A 104 -0.25 22.36 -9.29
N GLY A 105 0.72 21.47 -9.44
CA GLY A 105 1.91 21.49 -8.59
C GLY A 105 2.52 22.90 -8.62
N PRO A 106 3.41 23.24 -7.68
CA PRO A 106 4.14 24.51 -7.75
C PRO A 106 4.70 24.72 -9.16
N PRO A 107 4.71 25.95 -9.71
CA PRO A 107 5.18 26.21 -11.07
C PRO A 107 6.69 25.97 -11.10
N GLY A 108 7.08 24.76 -11.48
CA GLY A 108 8.47 24.32 -11.42
C GLY A 108 8.58 22.82 -11.68
N GLY A 109 8.29 22.40 -12.90
CA GLY A 109 8.51 21.02 -13.35
C GLY A 109 7.45 20.57 -14.34
N SER A 110 7.74 20.75 -15.62
CA SER A 110 7.10 20.02 -16.71
C SER A 110 7.06 18.51 -16.41
N PRO A 111 5.99 17.77 -16.79
CA PRO A 111 6.06 16.32 -16.95
C PRO A 111 6.76 15.99 -18.28
N GLU A 112 8.01 16.41 -18.42
CA GLU A 112 8.91 15.98 -19.49
C GLU A 112 10.28 15.68 -18.88
N ALA A 113 10.30 14.73 -17.96
CA ALA A 113 11.50 14.08 -17.50
C ALA A 113 11.45 12.63 -17.95
N ALA A 114 12.13 12.39 -19.07
CA ALA A 114 12.78 11.14 -19.45
C ALA A 114 11.98 9.85 -19.16
N MET A 115 11.36 9.33 -20.22
CA MET A 115 11.15 7.89 -20.39
C MET A 115 12.54 7.22 -20.36
N GLU A 116 13.02 6.88 -19.16
CA GLU A 116 14.32 6.23 -18.93
C GLU A 116 14.13 5.04 -17.99
N PRO A 117 14.83 3.91 -18.24
CA PRO A 117 14.19 2.64 -18.47
C PRO A 117 13.43 2.13 -17.25
N GLN A 118 12.11 2.15 -17.35
CA GLN A 118 11.13 1.71 -16.35
C GLN A 118 11.35 0.28 -15.82
N ARG A 119 12.17 -0.53 -16.51
CA ARG A 119 12.46 -1.92 -16.13
C ARG A 119 13.06 -2.06 -14.73
N ARG A 120 13.98 -1.19 -14.29
CA ARG A 120 14.61 -1.36 -12.94
C ARG A 120 13.64 -1.05 -11.80
N HIS A 121 12.82 0.00 -11.93
CA HIS A 121 11.81 0.37 -10.92
C HIS A 121 10.70 -0.67 -10.84
N LEU A 122 10.21 -1.17 -11.99
CA LEU A 122 9.19 -2.22 -12.01
C LEU A 122 9.69 -3.53 -11.39
N HIS A 123 10.97 -3.89 -11.61
CA HIS A 123 11.58 -5.07 -10.97
C HIS A 123 11.77 -4.90 -9.45
N SER A 124 12.06 -3.68 -8.98
CA SER A 124 12.15 -3.37 -7.55
C SER A 124 10.77 -3.39 -6.87
N ALA A 125 9.77 -2.74 -7.49
CA ALA A 125 8.38 -2.77 -7.03
C ALA A 125 7.79 -4.19 -7.05
N ARG A 126 8.08 -4.99 -8.09
CA ARG A 126 7.65 -6.40 -8.17
C ARG A 126 8.26 -7.27 -7.07
N ARG A 127 9.55 -7.09 -6.73
CA ARG A 127 10.18 -7.77 -5.59
C ARG A 127 9.58 -7.35 -4.25
N ARG A 128 9.25 -6.07 -4.09
CA ARG A 128 8.62 -5.50 -2.89
C ARG A 128 7.19 -6.00 -2.67
N ILE A 129 6.43 -6.21 -3.74
CA ILE A 129 5.10 -6.82 -3.67
C ILE A 129 5.21 -8.32 -3.36
N GLN A 130 6.21 -9.01 -3.94
CA GLN A 130 6.51 -10.40 -3.61
C GLN A 130 6.89 -10.61 -2.15
N SER A 131 7.57 -9.68 -1.46
CA SER A 131 7.80 -9.80 0.00
C SER A 131 6.53 -9.67 0.84
N CYS A 132 5.46 -9.07 0.31
CA CYS A 132 4.16 -9.00 0.98
C CYS A 132 3.24 -10.19 0.68
N TRP A 133 3.46 -10.89 -0.44
CA TRP A 133 2.58 -11.98 -0.91
C TRP A 133 3.29 -13.34 -1.03
N GLY A 134 4.61 -13.38 -0.88
CA GLY A 134 5.48 -14.53 -1.09
C GLY A 134 6.06 -15.04 0.23
N GLY A 135 5.30 -15.89 0.91
CA GLY A 135 5.74 -16.56 2.12
C GLY A 135 4.57 -17.03 2.97
N HIS A 136 3.96 -18.14 2.56
CA HIS A 136 2.92 -18.89 3.30
C HIS A 136 1.63 -18.10 3.56
N PHE A 137 0.57 -18.49 2.85
CA PHE A 137 -0.83 -18.00 2.91
C PHE A 137 -1.50 -18.10 4.31
N SER A 138 -0.75 -18.28 5.39
CA SER A 138 -1.27 -18.45 6.75
C SER A 138 -1.62 -17.14 7.44
N PHE A 139 -0.96 -16.02 7.11
CA PHE A 139 -1.19 -14.78 7.86
C PHE A 139 -2.53 -14.11 7.52
N TRP A 140 -3.01 -14.21 6.28
CA TRP A 140 -4.29 -13.61 5.88
C TRP A 140 -5.51 -14.37 6.42
N ARG A 141 -5.33 -15.61 6.90
CA ARG A 141 -6.40 -16.40 7.56
C ARG A 141 -6.55 -16.10 9.05
N SER A 142 -5.61 -15.37 9.67
CA SER A 142 -5.60 -15.13 11.12
C SER A 142 -6.33 -13.86 11.56
N ARG A 143 -6.93 -13.07 10.65
CA ARG A 143 -7.86 -11.98 11.01
C ARG A 143 -9.07 -12.46 11.82
N SER A 144 -9.31 -13.78 11.92
CA SER A 144 -10.33 -14.37 12.80
C SER A 144 -9.84 -14.80 14.19
N LEU A 145 -8.55 -14.66 14.54
CA LEU A 145 -7.99 -15.22 15.79
C LEU A 145 -7.32 -14.23 16.74
N CYS A 146 -7.31 -12.92 16.44
CA CYS A 146 -6.78 -11.90 17.36
C CYS A 146 -7.88 -11.11 18.08
N SER A 147 -8.96 -11.80 18.46
CA SER A 147 -10.03 -11.24 19.31
C SER A 147 -10.30 -12.05 20.59
N THR A 148 -9.53 -13.09 20.90
CA THR A 148 -9.78 -13.93 22.10
C THR A 148 -8.48 -14.35 22.77
N LEU A 149 -7.93 -13.49 23.60
CA LEU A 149 -7.17 -13.85 24.81
C LEU A 149 -7.02 -12.56 25.63
N GLY A 150 -8.10 -12.28 26.35
CA GLY A 150 -8.27 -11.16 27.27
C GLY A 150 -9.35 -11.54 28.26
N SER A 151 -9.08 -12.52 29.10
CA SER A 151 -9.69 -12.83 30.41
C SER A 151 -8.81 -13.87 31.09
#